data_AF-A0A954W3R7-F1
#
_entry.id   AF-A0A954W3R7-F1
#
_cell.length_a   1.000
_cell.length_b   1.000
_cell.length_c   1.000
_cell.angle_alpha   90.00
_cell.angle_beta   90.00
_cell.angle_gamma   90.00
#
_symmetry.space_group_name_H-M   'P 1'
#
loop_
_entity.id
_entity.type
_entity.pdbx_description
1 polymer ?
#
loop_
_entity_poly.entity_id
_entity_poly.type
_entity_poly.pdbx_seq_one_letter_code
_entity_poly.pdbx_strand_id
1 'polypeptide(L)'
;NYSDSTRVITVEKNQAGLVTGADIQTDADVEVINKDHVLATLTENIPFMMEMVVENGRGYVPSSEHSSADHEIGIIPIDAVFSPVTRVRYEIDQTRVAQKTNYDKLTLEIWTNGSINPEMALVESSKILRKHLNPFVQYSELGPRVNAPVRGQVGTTDAILESKLNMTLADLHLSVRASNCLESENILTVRQLVQRNEDQLLEVRNFGETTLNEVRSKLSELGLRLGMRVPSGSSF
;
A
#
# COMPACT_ATOMS: atom_id res chain seq x y z
N ASN A 1 15.60 -24.17 4.34
CA ASN A 1 16.73 -23.56 3.61
C ASN A 1 17.16 -22.32 4.39
N TYR A 2 18.32 -22.37 5.04
CA TYR A 2 18.89 -21.27 5.83
C TYR A 2 19.66 -20.25 4.97
N SER A 3 19.88 -20.55 3.68
CA SER A 3 20.51 -19.65 2.71
C SER A 3 19.48 -18.81 1.96
N ASP A 4 19.90 -17.68 1.40
CA ASP A 4 19.03 -16.83 0.56
C ASP A 4 18.93 -17.32 -0.90
N SER A 5 19.66 -18.37 -1.26
CA SER A 5 19.72 -18.92 -2.63
C SER A 5 18.84 -20.15 -2.79
N THR A 6 18.35 -20.37 -4.01
CA THR A 6 17.74 -21.65 -4.44
C THR A 6 18.72 -22.81 -4.22
N ARG A 7 18.22 -23.92 -3.69
CA ARG A 7 18.99 -25.14 -3.41
C ARG A 7 18.35 -26.34 -4.10
N VAL A 8 19.19 -27.29 -4.53
CA VAL A 8 18.73 -28.56 -5.09
C VAL A 8 19.03 -29.65 -4.08
N ILE A 9 18.03 -30.49 -3.80
CA ILE A 9 18.14 -31.65 -2.92
C ILE A 9 17.81 -32.91 -3.72
N THR A 10 18.39 -34.03 -3.35
CA THR A 10 18.30 -35.26 -4.14
C THR A 10 17.84 -36.42 -3.27
N VAL A 11 17.07 -37.34 -3.84
CA VAL A 11 16.76 -38.63 -3.21
C VAL A 11 17.21 -39.72 -4.18
N GLU A 12 18.03 -40.65 -3.69
CA GLU A 12 18.48 -41.82 -4.44
C GLU A 12 18.19 -43.10 -3.66
N LYS A 13 17.49 -44.05 -4.27
CA LYS A 13 17.17 -45.35 -3.67
C LYS A 13 17.11 -46.43 -4.73
N ASN A 14 17.52 -47.65 -4.39
CA ASN A 14 17.58 -48.78 -5.34
C ASN A 14 16.92 -50.06 -4.83
N GLN A 15 16.36 -50.04 -3.62
CA GLN A 15 15.71 -51.19 -2.98
C GLN A 15 14.22 -50.95 -2.82
N ALA A 16 13.44 -52.02 -2.94
CA ALA A 16 12.01 -52.01 -2.68
C ALA A 16 11.73 -51.55 -1.24
N GLY A 17 10.71 -50.70 -1.06
CA GLY A 17 10.32 -50.15 0.23
C GLY A 17 9.86 -48.69 0.17
N LEU A 18 9.64 -48.11 1.34
CA LEU A 18 9.23 -46.72 1.51
C LEU A 18 10.39 -45.77 1.22
N VAL A 19 10.13 -44.73 0.43
CA VAL A 19 11.00 -43.56 0.28
C VAL A 19 10.41 -42.45 1.15
N THR A 20 11.17 -41.96 2.12
CA THR A 20 10.72 -41.00 3.13
C THR A 20 11.57 -39.73 3.12
N GLY A 21 11.14 -38.70 3.86
CA GLY A 21 11.92 -37.48 4.07
C GLY A 21 13.31 -37.73 4.67
N ALA A 22 13.50 -38.84 5.39
CA ALA A 22 14.80 -39.25 5.92
C ALA A 22 15.79 -39.69 4.83
N ASP A 23 15.31 -40.11 3.65
CA ASP A 23 16.14 -40.54 2.51
C ASP A 23 16.62 -39.34 1.66
N ILE A 24 16.19 -38.11 1.98
CA ILE A 24 16.60 -36.90 1.28
C ILE A 24 18.05 -36.56 1.64
N GLN A 25 18.88 -36.44 0.60
CA GLN A 25 20.24 -35.94 0.68
C GLN A 25 20.22 -34.42 0.54
N THR A 26 20.69 -33.73 1.58
CA THR A 26 20.75 -32.27 1.65
C THR A 26 22.14 -31.78 2.05
N ASP A 27 22.43 -30.51 1.76
CA ASP A 27 23.60 -29.82 2.27
C ASP A 27 23.39 -29.30 3.70
N ALA A 28 24.41 -28.66 4.27
CA ALA A 28 24.33 -28.08 5.62
C ALA A 28 23.34 -26.90 5.73
N ASP A 29 22.91 -26.34 4.60
CA ASP A 29 22.01 -25.18 4.55
C ASP A 29 20.53 -25.59 4.49
N VAL A 30 20.22 -26.87 4.18
CA VAL A 30 18.85 -27.37 4.09
C VAL A 30 18.61 -28.45 5.13
N GLU A 31 17.68 -28.17 6.05
CA GLU A 31 17.20 -29.13 7.04
C GLU A 31 15.81 -29.65 6.67
N VAL A 32 15.66 -30.98 6.65
CA VAL A 32 14.37 -31.66 6.53
C VAL A 32 13.79 -31.92 7.91
N ILE A 33 12.69 -31.24 8.21
CA ILE A 33 12.04 -31.28 9.53
C ILE A 33 11.19 -32.54 9.67
N ASN A 34 10.36 -32.84 8.67
CA ASN A 34 9.48 -34.02 8.68
C ASN A 34 10.17 -35.19 7.97
N LYS A 35 10.96 -35.96 8.73
CA LYS A 35 11.71 -37.11 8.21
C LYS A 35 10.84 -38.32 7.89
N ASP A 36 9.67 -38.43 8.52
CA ASP A 36 8.76 -39.57 8.36
C ASP A 36 7.78 -39.39 7.19
N HIS A 37 7.84 -38.24 6.48
CA HIS A 37 6.97 -37.97 5.36
C HIS A 37 7.24 -38.94 4.21
N VAL A 38 6.24 -39.73 3.81
CA VAL A 38 6.36 -40.68 2.71
C VAL A 38 6.28 -39.93 1.38
N LEU A 39 7.34 -40.04 0.57
CA LEU A 39 7.44 -39.47 -0.77
C LEU A 39 6.90 -40.43 -1.83
N ALA A 40 7.35 -41.69 -1.77
CA ALA A 40 6.98 -42.74 -2.72
C ALA A 40 7.15 -44.13 -2.11
N THR A 41 6.64 -45.17 -2.78
CA THR A 41 6.87 -46.58 -2.43
C THR A 41 7.40 -47.32 -3.65
N LEU A 42 8.61 -47.90 -3.54
CA LEU A 42 9.20 -48.73 -4.58
C LEU A 42 8.74 -50.18 -4.40
N THR A 43 8.07 -50.73 -5.41
CA THR A 43 7.55 -52.11 -5.38
C THR A 43 8.61 -53.17 -5.67
N GLU A 44 9.64 -52.79 -6.42
CA GLU A 44 10.74 -53.66 -6.86
C GLU A 44 12.09 -52.95 -6.69
N ASN A 45 13.19 -53.70 -6.78
CA ASN A 45 14.54 -53.17 -6.69
C ASN A 45 14.94 -52.46 -8.00
N ILE A 46 14.46 -51.24 -8.17
CA ILE A 46 14.68 -50.40 -9.35
C ILE A 46 15.43 -49.14 -8.92
N PRO A 47 16.41 -48.65 -9.71
CA PRO A 47 17.05 -47.37 -9.44
C PRO A 47 16.04 -46.23 -9.54
N PHE A 48 15.83 -45.54 -8.42
CA PHE A 48 15.00 -44.36 -8.29
C PHE A 48 15.90 -43.17 -7.93
N MET A 49 15.82 -42.11 -8.73
CA MET A 49 16.49 -40.85 -8.46
C MET A 49 15.49 -39.72 -8.75
N MET A 50 15.42 -38.75 -7.83
CA MET A 50 14.69 -37.50 -8.03
C MET A 50 15.50 -36.34 -7.49
N GLU A 51 15.40 -35.21 -8.18
CA GLU A 51 15.90 -33.92 -7.71
C GLU A 51 14.71 -33.01 -7.41
N MET A 52 14.81 -32.25 -6.33
CA MET A 52 13.81 -31.27 -5.93
C MET A 52 14.49 -29.93 -5.70
N VAL A 53 13.84 -28.87 -6.16
CA VAL A 53 14.30 -27.50 -5.98
C VAL A 53 13.60 -26.89 -4.77
N VAL A 54 14.39 -26.34 -3.84
CA VAL A 54 13.92 -25.72 -2.60
C VAL A 54 14.30 -24.25 -2.59
N GLU A 55 13.30 -23.39 -2.45
CA GLU A 55 13.45 -21.94 -2.44
C GLU A 55 12.89 -21.33 -1.15
N ASN A 56 13.32 -20.10 -0.86
CA ASN A 56 12.76 -19.30 0.20
C ASN A 56 11.80 -18.27 -0.40
N GLY A 57 10.54 -18.34 0.00
CA GLY A 57 9.49 -17.47 -0.49
C GLY A 57 8.55 -17.00 0.61
N ARG A 58 7.44 -16.38 0.23
CA ARG A 58 6.38 -15.95 1.14
C ARG A 58 5.02 -16.24 0.53
N GLY A 59 4.10 -16.75 1.36
CA GLY A 59 2.73 -17.00 0.93
C GLY A 59 2.61 -18.22 0.03
N TYR A 60 1.93 -18.07 -1.08
CA TYR A 60 1.62 -19.14 -2.03
C TYR A 60 2.02 -18.70 -3.42
N VAL A 61 2.74 -19.57 -4.14
CA VAL A 61 3.11 -19.35 -5.54
C VAL A 61 2.57 -20.54 -6.35
N PRO A 62 1.67 -20.31 -7.31
CA PRO A 62 1.16 -21.39 -8.15
C PRO A 62 2.24 -21.87 -9.13
N SER A 63 2.18 -23.15 -9.49
CA SER A 63 3.01 -23.81 -10.49
C SER A 63 3.08 -23.07 -11.83
N SER A 64 2.00 -22.37 -12.22
CA SER A 64 1.98 -21.53 -13.42
C SER A 64 2.94 -20.34 -13.37
N GLU A 65 3.18 -19.78 -12.18
CA GLU A 65 4.10 -18.64 -11.98
C GLU A 65 5.56 -19.08 -11.87
N HIS A 66 5.82 -20.36 -11.58
CA HIS A 66 7.15 -20.95 -11.65
C HIS A 66 7.67 -21.13 -13.09
N SER A 67 6.83 -20.90 -14.11
CA SER A 67 7.18 -21.07 -15.51
C SER A 67 8.10 -19.97 -16.03
N SER A 68 9.41 -20.19 -15.93
CA SER A 68 10.36 -19.55 -16.84
C SER A 68 10.09 -20.05 -18.26
N ALA A 69 10.22 -19.20 -19.28
CA ALA A 69 9.88 -19.54 -20.67
C ALA A 69 10.67 -20.74 -21.27
N ASP A 70 11.75 -21.17 -20.61
CA ASP A 70 12.56 -22.34 -20.98
C ASP A 70 12.76 -23.24 -19.74
N HIS A 71 11.93 -24.27 -19.58
CA HIS A 71 12.24 -25.38 -18.68
C HIS A 71 12.83 -26.53 -19.50
N GLU A 72 13.86 -27.17 -18.96
CA GLU A 72 14.36 -28.43 -19.51
C GLU A 72 13.28 -29.52 -19.44
N ILE A 73 13.25 -30.38 -20.45
CA ILE A 73 12.32 -31.51 -20.49
C ILE A 73 12.63 -32.42 -19.29
N GLY A 74 11.63 -32.64 -18.43
CA GLY A 74 11.77 -33.48 -17.22
C GLY A 74 11.46 -32.74 -15.92
N ILE A 75 11.36 -31.41 -15.94
CA ILE A 75 10.96 -30.62 -14.77
C ILE A 75 9.44 -30.62 -14.62
N ILE A 76 8.96 -31.00 -13.43
CA ILE A 76 7.53 -30.97 -13.07
C ILE A 76 7.32 -29.80 -12.09
N PRO A 77 6.71 -28.67 -12.52
CA PRO A 77 6.44 -27.57 -11.60
C PRO A 77 5.33 -27.97 -10.63
N ILE A 78 5.52 -27.62 -9.36
CA ILE A 78 4.55 -27.82 -8.29
C ILE A 78 4.19 -26.47 -7.66
N ASP A 79 3.03 -26.40 -7.03
CA ASP A 79 2.65 -25.21 -6.28
C ASP A 79 3.51 -25.09 -5.01
N ALA A 80 4.09 -23.91 -4.76
CA ALA A 80 4.94 -23.67 -3.60
C ALA A 80 4.17 -22.99 -2.47
N VAL A 81 4.12 -23.66 -1.31
CA VAL A 81 3.48 -23.17 -0.09
C VAL A 81 4.54 -22.74 0.91
N PHE A 82 4.82 -21.44 0.99
CA PHE A 82 5.78 -20.83 1.91
C PHE A 82 5.10 -20.33 3.19
N SER A 83 4.25 -21.16 3.79
CA SER A 83 3.56 -20.83 5.06
C SER A 83 3.89 -21.87 6.13
N PRO A 84 4.70 -21.50 7.14
CA PRO A 84 5.05 -22.42 8.22
C PRO A 84 3.96 -22.52 9.31
N VAL A 85 3.01 -21.57 9.34
CA VAL A 85 1.86 -21.58 10.26
C VAL A 85 0.69 -22.28 9.57
N THR A 86 0.13 -23.31 10.23
CA THR A 86 -0.95 -24.14 9.69
C THR A 86 -2.31 -23.76 10.25
N ARG A 87 -2.36 -23.31 11.51
CA ARG A 87 -3.61 -22.93 12.17
C ARG A 87 -3.33 -21.87 13.24
N VAL A 88 -4.27 -20.96 13.40
CA VAL A 88 -4.31 -20.01 14.52
C VAL A 88 -5.73 -19.96 15.07
N ARG A 89 -5.87 -19.96 16.38
CA ARG A 89 -7.13 -19.73 17.11
C ARG A 89 -6.90 -18.63 18.14
N TYR A 90 -7.91 -17.80 18.35
CA TYR A 90 -7.89 -16.79 19.40
C TYR A 90 -9.18 -16.82 20.20
N GLU A 91 -9.09 -16.44 21.46
CA GLU A 91 -10.22 -16.33 22.39
C GLU A 91 -9.98 -15.12 23.30
N ILE A 92 -11.05 -14.35 23.55
CA ILE A 92 -10.99 -13.14 24.38
C ILE A 92 -11.93 -13.35 25.56
N ASP A 93 -11.36 -13.32 26.76
CA ASP A 93 -12.06 -13.49 28.02
C ASP A 93 -11.96 -12.24 28.88
N GLN A 94 -12.98 -11.94 29.66
CA GLN A 94 -12.88 -10.91 30.69
C GLN A 94 -12.00 -11.41 31.84
N THR A 95 -11.04 -10.60 32.26
CA THR A 95 -10.13 -10.94 33.35
C THR A 95 -10.09 -9.85 34.42
N ARG A 96 -9.98 -10.28 35.67
CA ARG A 96 -9.75 -9.38 36.80
C ARG A 96 -8.25 -9.29 37.06
N VAL A 97 -7.72 -8.08 37.00
CA VAL A 97 -6.33 -7.79 37.36
C VAL A 97 -6.34 -7.00 38.67
N ALA A 98 -5.94 -7.65 39.76
CA ALA A 98 -6.02 -7.13 41.12
C ALA A 98 -7.45 -6.66 41.48
N GLN A 99 -7.66 -5.37 41.73
CA GLN A 99 -8.98 -4.81 42.04
C GLN A 99 -9.78 -4.34 40.81
N LYS A 100 -9.18 -4.33 39.61
CA LYS A 100 -9.82 -3.86 38.37
C LYS A 100 -10.39 -5.05 37.58
N THR A 101 -11.66 -4.96 37.18
CA THR A 101 -12.40 -6.02 36.49
C THR A 101 -12.61 -5.77 34.99
N ASN A 102 -12.06 -4.70 34.44
CA ASN A 102 -12.33 -4.23 33.08
C ASN A 102 -11.18 -4.53 32.10
N TYR A 103 -10.38 -5.56 32.35
CA TYR A 103 -9.35 -6.00 31.43
C TYR A 103 -9.84 -7.18 30.60
N ASP A 104 -9.38 -7.23 29.36
CA ASP A 104 -9.57 -8.38 28.48
C ASP A 104 -8.27 -9.21 28.45
N LYS A 105 -8.40 -10.53 28.55
CA LYS A 105 -7.34 -11.50 28.35
C LYS A 105 -7.49 -12.10 26.96
N LEU A 106 -6.44 -11.96 26.15
CA LEU A 106 -6.32 -12.62 24.85
C LEU A 106 -5.55 -13.93 25.01
N THR A 107 -6.16 -15.04 24.60
CA THR A 107 -5.50 -16.35 24.46
C THR A 107 -5.29 -16.65 22.98
N LEU A 108 -4.05 -16.87 22.56
CA LEU A 108 -3.69 -17.24 21.19
C LEU A 108 -3.11 -18.66 21.16
N GLU A 109 -3.71 -19.52 20.36
CA GLU A 109 -3.22 -20.88 20.08
C GLU A 109 -2.69 -20.90 18.63
N ILE A 110 -1.40 -21.20 18.46
CA ILE A 110 -0.72 -21.15 17.15
C ILE A 110 -0.08 -22.51 16.90
N TRP A 111 -0.40 -23.12 15.75
CA TRP A 111 0.17 -24.38 15.29
C TRP A 111 1.08 -24.12 14.09
N THR A 112 2.28 -24.68 14.13
CA THR A 112 3.27 -24.59 13.05
C THR A 112 3.67 -25.98 12.58
N ASN A 113 4.28 -26.06 11.40
CA ASN A 113 4.83 -27.29 10.83
C ASN A 113 6.24 -27.63 11.36
N GLY A 114 6.72 -26.91 12.37
CA GLY A 114 8.07 -27.08 12.95
C GLY A 114 9.16 -26.23 12.31
N SER A 115 8.94 -25.57 11.16
CA SER A 115 9.95 -24.69 10.54
C SER A 115 10.21 -23.41 11.32
N ILE A 116 9.25 -23.00 12.15
CA ILE A 116 9.37 -21.88 13.07
C ILE A 116 8.61 -22.20 14.35
N ASN A 117 9.14 -21.72 15.48
CA ASN A 117 8.43 -21.82 16.75
C ASN A 117 7.24 -20.84 16.78
N PRO A 118 6.11 -21.20 17.42
CA PRO A 118 4.94 -20.33 17.54
C PRO A 118 5.23 -18.93 18.09
N GLU A 119 6.11 -18.82 19.07
CA GLU A 119 6.55 -17.54 19.66
C GLU A 119 7.27 -16.66 18.62
N MET A 120 8.20 -17.26 17.86
CA MET A 120 8.92 -16.55 16.80
C MET A 120 7.99 -16.12 15.68
N ALA A 121 7.01 -16.96 15.31
CA ALA A 121 5.98 -16.59 14.34
C ALA A 121 5.17 -15.37 14.80
N LEU A 122 4.81 -15.30 16.09
CA LEU A 122 4.10 -14.15 16.67
C LEU A 122 4.96 -12.88 16.70
N VAL A 123 6.26 -13.01 16.98
CA VAL A 123 7.20 -11.88 16.93
C VAL A 123 7.31 -11.33 15.51
N GLU A 124 7.49 -12.20 14.51
CA GLU A 124 7.57 -11.79 13.10
C GLU A 124 6.26 -11.17 12.62
N SER A 125 5.10 -11.75 12.97
CA SER A 125 3.80 -11.15 12.61
C SER A 125 3.61 -9.78 13.24
N SER A 126 4.06 -9.58 14.49
CA SER A 126 3.99 -8.30 15.18
C SER A 126 4.90 -7.24 14.54
N LYS A 127 6.11 -7.63 14.09
CA LYS A 127 7.01 -6.74 13.33
C LYS A 127 6.37 -6.30 12.02
N ILE A 128 5.74 -7.23 11.30
CA ILE A 128 5.03 -6.95 10.04
C ILE A 128 3.86 -5.99 10.30
N LEU A 129 3.02 -6.27 11.30
CA LEU A 129 1.89 -5.41 11.68
C LEU A 129 2.36 -3.99 12.00
N ARG A 130 3.41 -3.85 12.82
CA ARG A 130 3.99 -2.54 13.14
C ARG A 130 4.47 -1.80 11.88
N LYS A 131 5.14 -2.50 10.95
CA LYS A 131 5.58 -1.92 9.68
C LYS A 131 4.40 -1.37 8.86
N HIS A 132 3.26 -2.05 8.87
CA HIS A 132 2.03 -1.58 8.22
C HIS A 132 1.34 -0.43 8.97
N LEU A 133 1.55 -0.29 10.27
CA LEU A 133 1.03 0.84 11.05
C LEU A 133 1.90 2.10 10.95
N ASN A 134 3.20 1.97 10.69
CA ASN A 134 4.14 3.09 10.60
C ASN A 134 3.65 4.26 9.71
N PRO A 135 3.07 4.03 8.51
CA PRO A 135 2.52 5.12 7.71
C PRO A 135 1.49 5.97 8.47
N PHE A 136 0.59 5.35 9.23
CA PHE A 136 -0.45 6.06 9.98
C PHE A 136 0.09 6.83 11.19
N VAL A 137 1.18 6.36 11.80
CA VAL A 137 1.83 7.04 12.94
C VAL A 137 2.59 8.29 12.50
N GLN A 138 3.04 8.35 11.25
CA GLN A 138 3.80 9.48 10.69
C GLN A 138 2.90 10.58 10.10
N TYR A 139 1.57 10.41 10.08
CA TYR A 139 0.60 11.47 9.73
C TYR A 139 0.34 12.39 10.93
N SER A 140 1.36 13.11 11.41
CA SER A 140 1.16 14.27 12.29
C SER A 140 0.70 15.52 11.52
N GLU A 141 0.91 15.54 10.20
CA GLU A 141 0.32 16.53 9.30
C GLU A 141 -0.70 15.81 8.42
N LEU A 142 -1.96 16.24 8.45
CA LEU A 142 -2.91 15.84 7.42
C LEU A 142 -2.29 16.23 6.08
N GLY A 143 -2.06 15.25 5.20
CA GLY A 143 -1.78 15.54 3.79
C GLY A 143 -2.88 16.46 3.24
N PRO A 144 -2.60 17.26 2.19
CA PRO A 144 -3.59 18.14 1.59
C PRO A 144 -4.88 17.34 1.38
N ARG A 145 -6.00 17.84 1.91
CA ARG A 145 -7.29 17.18 1.82
C ARG A 145 -7.50 16.76 0.37
N VAL A 146 -7.37 15.47 0.09
CA VAL A 146 -7.85 14.92 -1.16
C VAL A 146 -9.35 15.03 -1.02
N ASN A 147 -9.93 16.10 -1.56
CA ASN A 147 -11.35 16.18 -1.80
C ASN A 147 -11.66 15.03 -2.74
N ALA A 148 -11.95 13.85 -2.19
CA ALA A 148 -12.55 12.79 -2.96
C ALA A 148 -13.79 13.43 -3.60
N PRO A 149 -13.90 13.42 -4.94
CA PRO A 149 -15.05 14.01 -5.59
C PRO A 149 -16.27 13.33 -4.97
N VAL A 150 -17.12 14.13 -4.31
CA VAL A 150 -18.38 13.65 -3.77
C VAL A 150 -19.08 12.98 -4.94
N ARG A 151 -19.17 11.65 -4.89
CA ARG A 151 -19.96 10.86 -5.84
C ARG A 151 -21.41 11.24 -5.60
N GLY A 152 -21.85 12.30 -6.26
CA GLY A 152 -23.17 12.85 -6.08
C GLY A 152 -23.20 14.33 -6.38
N GLN A 153 -23.01 14.70 -7.65
CA GLN A 153 -24.04 15.43 -8.39
C GLN A 153 -23.60 15.63 -9.84
N VAL A 154 -24.55 15.32 -10.71
CA VAL A 154 -24.50 15.49 -12.16
C VAL A 154 -24.14 16.94 -12.48
N GLY A 155 -23.24 17.13 -13.44
CA GLY A 155 -22.72 18.42 -13.83
C GLY A 155 -23.80 19.46 -14.12
N THR A 156 -23.77 20.52 -13.35
CA THR A 156 -24.16 21.84 -13.83
C THR A 156 -22.88 22.66 -14.01
N THR A 157 -22.85 23.50 -15.03
CA THR A 157 -21.78 24.48 -15.29
C THR A 157 -21.43 25.33 -14.06
N ASP A 158 -22.37 25.44 -13.11
CA ASP A 158 -22.24 26.19 -11.87
C ASP A 158 -21.26 25.56 -10.87
N ALA A 159 -21.14 24.22 -10.81
CA ALA A 159 -20.23 23.57 -9.86
C ALA A 159 -18.74 23.78 -10.22
N ILE A 160 -18.43 23.75 -11.53
CA ILE A 160 -17.08 24.03 -12.04
C ILE A 160 -16.75 25.52 -11.86
N LEU A 161 -17.73 26.40 -12.07
CA LEU A 161 -17.58 27.84 -11.87
C LEU A 161 -17.35 28.16 -10.38
N GLU A 162 -18.14 27.58 -9.48
CA GLU A 162 -17.99 27.70 -8.03
C GLU A 162 -16.62 27.22 -7.55
N SER A 163 -16.13 26.10 -8.08
CA SER A 163 -14.78 25.61 -7.77
C SER A 163 -13.69 26.60 -8.19
N LYS A 164 -13.83 27.25 -9.35
CA LYS A 164 -12.85 28.25 -9.83
C LYS A 164 -12.92 29.56 -9.03
N LEU A 165 -14.10 29.94 -8.57
CA LEU A 165 -14.30 31.17 -7.78
C LEU A 165 -13.75 31.05 -6.35
N ASN A 166 -13.81 29.85 -5.76
CA ASN A 166 -13.33 29.61 -4.39
C ASN A 166 -11.81 29.35 -4.30
N MET A 167 -11.09 29.42 -5.42
CA MET A 167 -9.64 29.30 -5.48
C MET A 167 -8.96 30.52 -4.84
N THR A 168 -7.83 30.30 -4.16
CA THR A 168 -7.06 31.39 -3.54
C THR A 168 -6.20 32.11 -4.57
N LEU A 169 -5.84 33.37 -4.32
CA LEU A 169 -4.93 34.09 -5.22
C LEU A 169 -3.53 33.49 -5.27
N ALA A 170 -3.09 32.81 -4.21
CA ALA A 170 -1.80 32.12 -4.17
C ALA A 170 -1.72 31.01 -5.23
N ASP A 171 -2.84 30.34 -5.49
CA ASP A 171 -2.93 29.26 -6.50
C ASP A 171 -2.98 29.80 -7.93
N LEU A 172 -3.25 31.10 -8.13
CA LEU A 172 -3.34 31.75 -9.45
C LEU A 172 -1.96 32.03 -10.08
N HIS A 173 -0.88 31.76 -9.34
CA HIS A 173 0.52 31.96 -9.74
C HIS A 173 0.79 33.34 -10.37
N LEU A 174 0.23 34.38 -9.75
CA LEU A 174 0.50 35.76 -10.13
C LEU A 174 1.91 36.18 -9.68
N SER A 175 2.46 37.22 -10.32
CA SER A 175 3.71 37.83 -9.89
C SER A 175 3.62 38.31 -8.44
N VAL A 176 4.77 38.29 -7.75
CA VAL A 176 4.89 38.76 -6.35
C VAL A 176 4.34 40.19 -6.18
N ARG A 177 4.48 41.03 -7.22
CA ARG A 177 3.93 42.38 -7.23
C ARG A 177 2.40 42.37 -7.28
N ALA A 178 1.81 41.59 -8.18
CA ALA A 178 0.36 41.49 -8.31
C ALA A 178 -0.29 40.94 -7.03
N SER A 179 0.26 39.85 -6.47
CA SER A 179 -0.25 39.23 -5.24
C SER A 179 -0.20 40.19 -4.05
N ASN A 180 0.93 40.88 -3.84
CA ASN A 180 1.07 41.83 -2.73
C ASN A 180 0.13 43.03 -2.86
N CYS A 181 -0.14 43.52 -4.08
CA CYS A 181 -1.08 44.62 -4.28
C CYS A 181 -2.52 44.19 -3.99
N LEU A 182 -2.92 42.99 -4.42
CA LEU A 182 -4.27 42.47 -4.18
C LEU A 182 -4.50 42.10 -2.70
N GLU A 183 -3.50 41.54 -2.03
CA GLU A 183 -3.55 41.26 -0.60
C GLU A 183 -3.68 42.54 0.23
N SER A 184 -3.02 43.63 -0.18
CA SER A 184 -3.11 44.93 0.52
C SER A 184 -4.51 45.54 0.50
N GLU A 185 -5.35 45.15 -0.47
CA GLU A 185 -6.75 45.54 -0.61
C GLU A 185 -7.73 44.49 -0.05
N ASN A 186 -7.23 43.51 0.73
CA ASN A 186 -7.99 42.39 1.28
C ASN A 186 -8.69 41.52 0.23
N ILE A 187 -8.14 41.43 -0.98
CA ILE A 187 -8.60 40.51 -2.02
C ILE A 187 -7.78 39.23 -1.87
N LEU A 188 -8.39 38.15 -1.38
CA LEU A 188 -7.69 36.89 -1.06
C LEU A 188 -8.12 35.73 -1.97
N THR A 189 -9.29 35.85 -2.61
CA THR A 189 -9.89 34.80 -3.44
C THR A 189 -10.22 35.31 -4.85
N VAL A 190 -10.29 34.38 -5.80
CA VAL A 190 -10.68 34.69 -7.19
C VAL A 190 -12.09 35.29 -7.23
N ARG A 191 -13.01 34.83 -6.39
CA ARG A 191 -14.38 35.38 -6.24
C ARG A 191 -14.37 36.89 -5.98
N GLN A 192 -13.52 37.34 -5.07
CA GLN A 192 -13.42 38.77 -4.71
C GLN A 192 -12.75 39.57 -5.83
N LEU A 193 -11.79 38.97 -6.53
CA LEU A 193 -11.08 39.61 -7.64
C LEU A 193 -11.99 39.87 -8.84
N VAL A 194 -12.80 38.89 -9.26
CA VAL A 194 -13.67 39.04 -10.44
C VAL A 194 -14.83 40.02 -10.22
N GLN A 195 -15.15 40.36 -8.97
CA GLN A 195 -16.16 41.36 -8.62
C GLN A 195 -15.65 42.81 -8.73
N ARG A 196 -14.34 43.01 -8.86
CA ARG A 196 -13.73 44.33 -9.06
C ARG A 196 -13.69 44.69 -10.54
N ASN A 197 -13.86 45.98 -10.82
CA ASN A 197 -13.71 46.52 -12.17
C ASN A 197 -12.26 46.91 -12.45
N GLU A 198 -11.89 46.97 -13.73
CA GLU A 198 -10.54 47.35 -14.17
C GLU A 198 -10.13 48.73 -13.63
N ASP A 199 -11.04 49.71 -13.66
CA ASP A 199 -10.80 51.07 -13.14
C ASP A 199 -10.52 51.08 -11.63
N GLN A 200 -11.21 50.22 -10.87
CA GLN A 200 -11.01 50.11 -9.41
C GLN A 200 -9.68 49.47 -9.05
N LEU A 201 -9.17 48.58 -9.91
CA LEU A 201 -7.86 47.95 -9.70
C LEU A 201 -6.72 48.90 -10.06
N LEU A 202 -6.91 49.83 -11.00
CA LEU A 202 -5.92 50.85 -11.35
C LEU A 202 -5.76 51.95 -10.28
N GLU A 203 -6.77 52.13 -9.42
CA GLU A 203 -6.68 53.03 -8.26
C GLU A 203 -5.87 52.44 -7.09
N VAL A 204 -5.61 51.12 -7.11
CA VAL A 204 -4.86 50.43 -6.05
C VAL A 204 -3.40 50.88 -6.06
N ARG A 205 -2.88 51.16 -4.86
CA ARG A 205 -1.52 51.67 -4.70
C ARG A 205 -0.49 50.69 -5.29
N ASN A 206 0.33 51.18 -6.21
CA ASN A 206 1.37 50.41 -6.94
C ASN A 206 0.85 49.37 -7.94
N PHE A 207 -0.45 49.36 -8.21
CA PHE A 207 -1.08 48.55 -9.25
C PHE A 207 -0.98 49.27 -10.60
N GLY A 208 -0.34 48.63 -11.58
CA GLY A 208 -0.09 49.24 -12.89
C GLY A 208 -0.73 48.48 -14.03
N GLU A 209 -0.69 49.06 -15.24
CA GLU A 209 -1.25 48.48 -16.46
C GLU A 209 -0.65 47.11 -16.82
N THR A 210 0.62 46.89 -16.48
CA THR A 210 1.30 45.59 -16.63
C THR A 210 0.74 44.53 -15.67
N THR A 211 0.46 44.89 -14.42
CA THR A 211 -0.17 44.04 -13.41
C THR A 211 -1.62 43.73 -13.77
N LEU A 212 -2.34 44.71 -14.33
CA LEU A 212 -3.72 44.54 -14.80
C LEU A 212 -3.79 43.53 -15.97
N ASN A 213 -2.88 43.64 -16.93
CA ASN A 213 -2.80 42.72 -18.07
C ASN A 213 -2.44 41.29 -17.64
N GLU A 214 -1.56 41.15 -16.65
CA GLU A 214 -1.22 39.86 -16.04
C GLU A 214 -2.45 39.19 -15.41
N VAL A 215 -3.18 39.93 -14.58
CA VAL A 215 -4.42 39.46 -13.94
C VAL A 215 -5.47 39.08 -15.00
N ARG A 216 -5.63 39.90 -16.04
CA ARG A 216 -6.55 39.62 -17.15
C ARG A 216 -6.20 38.33 -17.89
N SER A 217 -4.91 38.12 -18.19
CA SER A 217 -4.44 36.90 -18.85
C SER A 217 -4.77 35.67 -18.00
N LYS A 218 -4.46 35.70 -16.70
CA LYS A 218 -4.72 34.58 -15.79
C LYS A 218 -6.20 34.29 -15.55
N LEU A 219 -7.04 35.33 -15.47
CA LEU A 219 -8.48 35.13 -15.40
C LEU A 219 -9.04 34.57 -16.71
N SER A 220 -8.51 34.99 -17.87
CA SER A 220 -8.93 34.48 -19.18
C SER A 220 -8.58 33.01 -19.40
N GLU A 221 -7.43 32.54 -18.89
CA GLU A 221 -7.04 31.12 -18.88
C GLU A 221 -8.07 30.25 -18.13
N LEU A 222 -8.72 30.82 -17.10
CA LEU A 222 -9.76 30.16 -16.32
C LEU A 222 -11.18 30.36 -16.91
N GLY A 223 -11.31 31.16 -17.97
CA GLY A 223 -12.59 31.52 -18.59
C GLY A 223 -13.38 32.58 -17.82
N LEU A 224 -12.73 33.33 -16.93
CA LEU A 224 -13.30 34.38 -16.09
C LEU A 224 -12.93 35.78 -16.61
N ARG A 225 -13.67 36.79 -16.18
CA ARG A 225 -13.48 38.20 -16.56
C ARG A 225 -13.64 39.10 -15.34
N LEU A 226 -13.05 40.29 -15.38
CA LEU A 226 -13.23 41.33 -14.36
C LEU A 226 -14.63 41.96 -14.51
N GLY A 227 -15.20 42.43 -13.40
CA GLY A 227 -16.55 43.01 -13.35
C GLY A 227 -17.70 42.01 -13.53
N MET A 228 -17.47 40.70 -13.28
CA MET A 228 -18.52 39.69 -13.33
C MET A 228 -19.43 39.78 -12.11
N ARG A 229 -20.75 39.71 -12.33
CA ARG A 229 -21.73 39.53 -11.24
C ARG A 229 -21.74 38.07 -10.83
N VAL A 230 -21.10 37.77 -9.72
CA VAL A 230 -21.07 36.43 -9.12
C VAL A 230 -22.32 36.22 -8.27
N PRO A 231 -23.07 35.10 -8.41
CA PRO A 231 -24.14 34.76 -7.49
C PRO A 231 -23.61 34.65 -6.04
N SER A 232 -24.33 35.21 -5.08
CA SER A 232 -24.02 35.03 -3.65
C SER A 232 -24.21 33.55 -3.29
N GLY A 233 -23.10 32.83 -3.11
CA GLY A 233 -23.12 31.43 -2.70
C GLY A 233 -23.85 31.27 -1.36
N SER A 234 -24.82 30.36 -1.32
CA SER A 234 -25.53 29.97 -0.09
C SER A 234 -24.53 29.48 0.94
N SER A 235 -24.45 30.20 2.05
CA SER A 235 -23.61 29.87 3.20
C SER A 235 -24.09 28.56 3.83
N PHE A 236 -23.22 27.56 3.86
CA PHE A 236 -23.27 26.43 4.80
C PHE A 236 -21.88 26.23 5.39
#